data_AF-A0A7X1NEH4-F1
#
_entry.id   AF-A0A7X1NEH4-F1
#
_cell.length_a   1.000
_cell.length_b   1.000
_cell.length_c   1.000
_cell.angle_alpha   90.00
_cell.angle_beta   90.00
_cell.angle_gamma   90.00
#
_symmetry.space_group_name_H-M   'P 1'
#
loop_
_entity.id
_entity.type
_entity.pdbx_description
1 polymer ?
#
loop_
_entity_poly.entity_id
_entity_poly.type
_entity_poly.pdbx_seq_one_letter_code
_entity_poly.pdbx_strand_id
1 'polypeptide(L)'
;MSSLKEKMAKGFAISLTEEEEATAASMRSTTPVTGPGQTMQITALRKQIEELKAELKKRDDAGGVSEARLKELEAQLLDASALDVEIYSLVEVPGRRRFMTEEKKLELRENIRHNGLVQPIVVRPLGNGKFEILSGHNRSDQVKALGQERIRAVLKEASDEEAEGAAFWANLLQSDLTDYEKYRGFKQMQERHPKITQAEMSEQSGISETVISYLLSFDDLPHEVLSILSEQPGLIGATAGKTLAGLAKGGRAAEVIAAVGQLAAGKIDQTQAVKLASAKPPKVAAPVDTVKIKRGKAVYCELRRAANVLRLQFKSDEEAKRVQAAIQKILEAESAVPASE
;
A
#
# COMPACT_ATOMS: atom_id res chain seq x y z
N MET A 1 33.71 29.28 3.96
CA MET A 1 32.87 28.07 3.82
C MET A 1 33.76 26.83 3.79
N SER A 2 34.41 26.53 4.91
CA SER A 2 35.02 25.24 5.21
C SER A 2 35.27 25.24 6.73
N SER A 3 34.50 24.45 7.49
CA SER A 3 34.77 24.04 8.90
C SER A 3 33.50 23.49 9.59
N LEU A 4 32.74 22.60 8.95
CA LEU A 4 31.80 21.73 9.67
C LEU A 4 32.23 20.26 9.60
N LYS A 5 32.87 19.83 8.50
CA LYS A 5 33.49 18.50 8.37
C LYS A 5 34.75 18.30 9.24
N GLU A 6 35.47 19.38 9.56
CA GLU A 6 36.71 19.29 10.36
C GLU A 6 36.44 19.20 11.87
N LYS A 7 35.23 19.60 12.31
CA LYS A 7 34.81 19.48 13.72
C LYS A 7 34.27 18.10 14.09
N MET A 8 33.98 17.22 13.13
CA MET A 8 33.55 15.84 13.40
C MET A 8 34.72 14.83 13.52
N ALA A 9 35.96 15.25 13.31
CA ALA A 9 37.13 14.35 13.32
C ALA A 9 37.93 14.35 14.64
N LYS A 10 37.52 15.10 15.67
CA LYS A 10 38.16 15.03 17.00
C LYS A 10 37.25 14.27 17.96
N GLY A 11 37.62 13.02 18.22
CA GLY A 11 36.99 12.18 19.24
C GLY A 11 37.02 12.87 20.59
N PHE A 12 35.84 13.23 21.09
CA PHE A 12 35.66 13.58 22.49
C PHE A 12 35.47 12.28 23.26
N ALA A 13 36.58 11.74 23.78
CA ALA A 13 36.54 10.79 24.86
C ALA A 13 36.06 11.53 26.11
N ILE A 14 34.75 11.55 26.32
CA ILE A 14 34.16 11.95 27.60
C ILE A 14 34.18 10.68 28.45
N SER A 15 35.20 10.57 29.31
CA SER A 15 35.20 9.62 30.41
C SER A 15 34.13 10.06 31.40
N LEU A 16 33.13 9.19 31.64
CA LEU A 16 32.11 9.38 32.67
C LEU A 16 32.79 9.50 34.04
N THR A 17 32.24 10.34 34.92
CA THR A 17 32.72 10.48 36.30
C THR A 17 32.18 9.35 37.18
N GLU A 18 32.89 9.01 38.27
CA GLU A 18 32.50 7.94 39.20
C GLU A 18 31.08 8.14 39.80
N GLU A 19 30.56 9.37 39.81
CA GLU A 19 29.17 9.67 40.21
C GLU A 19 28.12 9.21 39.19
N GLU A 20 28.42 9.22 37.89
CA GLU A 20 27.51 8.77 36.83
C GLU A 20 27.42 7.23 36.78
N GLU A 21 28.53 6.53 37.06
CA GLU A 21 28.55 5.07 37.25
C GLU A 21 27.79 4.66 38.52
N ALA A 22 27.92 5.41 39.62
CA ALA A 22 27.18 5.14 40.86
C ALA A 22 25.67 5.34 40.71
N THR A 23 25.25 6.31 39.89
CA THR A 23 23.83 6.56 39.58
C THR A 23 23.25 5.44 38.71
N ALA A 24 24.02 4.93 37.74
CA ALA A 24 23.65 3.76 36.94
C ALA A 24 23.60 2.45 37.76
N ALA A 25 24.47 2.31 38.77
CA ALA A 25 24.45 1.17 39.68
C ALA A 25 23.22 1.19 40.63
N SER A 26 22.72 2.38 41.00
CA SER A 26 21.54 2.55 41.87
C SER A 26 20.23 2.11 41.21
N MET A 27 20.17 2.05 39.87
CA MET A 27 19.00 1.56 39.13
C MET A 27 18.89 0.02 39.08
N ARG A 28 19.83 -0.72 39.70
CA ARG A 28 19.75 -2.19 39.85
C ARG A 28 18.76 -2.55 40.97
N SER A 29 17.46 -2.37 40.71
CA SER A 29 16.43 -2.91 41.61
C SER A 29 16.18 -4.38 41.28
N THR A 30 16.46 -5.25 42.25
CA THR A 30 16.39 -6.72 42.14
C THR A 30 15.05 -7.31 42.61
N THR A 31 13.93 -6.59 42.46
CA THR A 31 12.61 -7.14 42.81
C THR A 31 11.52 -6.65 41.85
N PRO A 32 10.60 -7.54 41.40
CA PRO A 32 9.41 -7.11 40.66
C PRO A 32 8.45 -6.43 41.64
N VAL A 33 8.34 -5.11 41.57
CA VAL A 33 7.36 -4.34 42.35
C VAL A 33 6.22 -3.96 41.43
N THR A 34 5.22 -4.83 41.25
CA THR A 34 3.90 -4.34 40.85
C THR A 34 3.21 -3.80 42.10
N GLY A 35 3.52 -2.55 42.46
CA GLY A 35 2.89 -1.87 43.58
C GLY A 35 1.40 -1.59 43.29
N PRO A 36 0.53 -1.48 44.32
CA PRO A 36 -0.91 -1.19 44.15
C PRO A 36 -1.20 0.04 43.28
N GLY A 37 -0.34 1.06 43.31
CA GLY A 37 -0.47 2.27 42.49
C GLY A 37 -0.26 2.02 40.99
N GLN A 38 0.70 1.16 40.62
CA GLN A 38 1.00 0.83 39.23
C GLN A 38 -0.12 -0.01 38.61
N THR A 39 -0.69 -0.94 39.39
CA THR A 39 -1.86 -1.73 38.97
C THR A 39 -3.09 -0.85 38.73
N MET A 40 -3.33 0.17 39.59
CA MET A 40 -4.41 1.14 39.37
C MET A 40 -4.18 1.99 38.13
N GLN A 41 -2.94 2.45 37.89
CA GLN A 41 -2.58 3.22 36.69
C GLN A 41 -2.77 2.42 35.40
N ILE A 42 -2.32 1.16 35.37
CA ILE A 42 -2.52 0.23 34.25
C ILE A 42 -4.02 0.02 34.00
N THR A 43 -4.80 -0.20 35.05
CA THR A 43 -6.25 -0.42 34.94
C THR A 43 -6.97 0.84 34.41
N ALA A 44 -6.57 2.02 34.88
CA ALA A 44 -7.12 3.29 34.40
C ALA A 44 -6.79 3.54 32.92
N LEU A 45 -5.53 3.31 32.51
CA LEU A 45 -5.11 3.44 31.11
C LEU A 45 -5.87 2.47 30.19
N ARG A 46 -6.04 1.20 30.61
CA ARG A 46 -6.83 0.22 29.86
C ARG A 46 -8.27 0.68 29.65
N LYS A 47 -8.90 1.20 30.70
CA LYS A 47 -10.27 1.71 30.62
C LYS A 47 -10.38 2.87 29.63
N GLN A 48 -9.45 3.81 29.67
CA GLN A 48 -9.43 4.95 28.73
C GLN A 48 -9.23 4.49 27.27
N ILE A 49 -8.36 3.50 27.03
CA ILE A 49 -8.15 2.92 25.69
C ILE A 49 -9.42 2.27 25.17
N GLU A 50 -10.11 1.47 25.99
CA GLU A 50 -11.37 0.82 25.60
C GLU A 50 -12.49 1.82 25.29
N GLU A 51 -12.64 2.87 26.11
CA GLU A 51 -13.60 3.94 25.88
C GLU A 51 -13.31 4.67 24.55
N LEU A 52 -12.04 5.01 24.29
CA LEU A 52 -11.65 5.69 23.06
C LEU A 52 -11.84 4.80 21.81
N LYS A 53 -11.53 3.49 21.91
CA LYS A 53 -11.77 2.51 20.84
C LYS A 53 -13.27 2.37 20.54
N ALA A 54 -14.11 2.34 21.57
CA ALA A 54 -15.56 2.27 21.42
C ALA A 54 -16.13 3.55 20.78
N GLU A 55 -15.57 4.73 21.08
CA GLU A 55 -15.94 5.99 20.44
C GLU A 55 -15.51 6.04 18.97
N LEU A 56 -14.29 5.62 18.66
CA LEU A 56 -13.78 5.54 17.28
C LEU A 56 -14.61 4.59 16.43
N LYS A 57 -15.03 3.44 16.97
CA LYS A 57 -15.90 2.49 16.26
C LYS A 57 -17.29 3.06 15.94
N LYS A 58 -17.75 4.09 16.68
CA LYS A 58 -19.05 4.75 16.45
C LYS A 58 -18.98 5.92 15.46
N ARG A 59 -17.77 6.42 15.18
CA ARG A 59 -17.54 7.53 14.24
C ARG A 59 -16.80 6.97 13.03
N ASP A 60 -17.51 6.74 11.93
CA ASP A 60 -16.91 6.35 10.64
C ASP A 60 -16.06 7.48 10.00
N ASP A 61 -15.91 8.62 10.68
CA ASP A 61 -15.29 9.82 10.16
C ASP A 61 -13.85 9.96 10.68
N ALA A 62 -12.91 10.06 9.73
CA ALA A 62 -11.48 10.24 9.91
C ALA A 62 -11.13 11.37 10.89
N GLY A 63 -10.91 11.02 12.16
CA GLY A 63 -10.50 11.92 13.22
C GLY A 63 -9.07 11.64 13.68
N GLY A 64 -8.08 12.26 13.02
CA GLY A 64 -6.66 12.06 13.35
C GLY A 64 -6.28 12.43 14.80
N VAL A 65 -7.08 13.23 15.50
CA VAL A 65 -6.86 13.59 16.92
C VAL A 65 -7.18 12.41 17.86
N SER A 66 -8.28 11.69 17.60
CA SER A 66 -8.68 10.54 18.43
C SER A 66 -7.74 9.35 18.21
N GLU A 67 -7.28 9.11 16.98
CA GLU A 67 -6.28 8.08 16.68
C GLU A 67 -4.91 8.39 17.30
N ALA A 68 -4.46 9.64 17.22
CA ALA A 68 -3.19 10.06 17.84
C ALA A 68 -3.23 9.89 19.36
N ARG A 69 -4.35 10.26 20.00
CA ARG A 69 -4.55 10.08 21.44
C ARG A 69 -4.60 8.61 21.84
N LEU A 70 -5.25 7.76 21.04
CA LEU A 70 -5.26 6.32 21.27
C LEU A 70 -3.83 5.75 21.28
N LYS A 71 -3.04 6.11 20.27
CA LYS A 71 -1.65 5.66 20.14
C LYS A 71 -0.77 6.12 21.31
N GLU A 72 -1.01 7.33 21.81
CA GLU A 72 -0.31 7.87 22.99
C GLU A 72 -0.64 7.06 24.25
N LEU A 73 -1.93 6.79 24.50
CA LEU A 73 -2.38 6.00 25.65
C LEU A 73 -1.86 4.55 25.59
N GLU A 74 -1.86 3.94 24.40
CA GLU A 74 -1.30 2.60 24.20
C GLU A 74 0.22 2.56 24.49
N ALA A 75 0.96 3.60 24.10
CA ALA A 75 2.38 3.73 24.43
C ALA A 75 2.62 3.87 25.95
N GLN A 76 1.79 4.67 26.64
CA GLN A 76 1.87 4.83 28.10
C GLN A 76 1.55 3.51 28.84
N LEU A 77 0.56 2.75 28.34
CA LEU A 77 0.23 1.44 28.89
C LEU A 77 1.37 0.43 28.72
N LEU A 78 2.00 0.43 27.54
CA LEU A 78 3.17 -0.42 27.27
C LEU A 78 4.31 -0.11 28.24
N ASP A 79 4.63 1.16 28.43
CA ASP A 79 5.70 1.60 29.31
C ASP A 79 5.43 1.23 30.78
N ALA A 80 4.20 1.47 31.24
CA ALA A 80 3.77 1.14 32.60
C ALA A 80 3.78 -0.38 32.90
N SER A 81 3.64 -1.21 31.87
CA SER A 81 3.58 -2.68 31.99
C SER A 81 4.93 -3.36 31.72
N ALA A 82 5.99 -2.60 31.46
CA ALA A 82 7.30 -3.16 31.12
C ALA A 82 8.09 -3.63 32.35
N LEU A 83 8.81 -4.73 32.18
CA LEU A 83 9.69 -5.37 33.16
C LEU A 83 11.08 -5.54 32.54
N ASP A 84 12.12 -5.53 33.35
CA ASP A 84 13.48 -5.81 32.86
C ASP A 84 13.72 -7.32 32.76
N VAL A 85 13.98 -7.80 31.54
CA VAL A 85 14.33 -9.19 31.26
C VAL A 85 15.78 -9.31 30.84
N GLU A 86 16.40 -10.44 31.16
CA GLU A 86 17.78 -10.74 30.76
C GLU A 86 17.85 -10.98 29.24
N ILE A 87 18.83 -10.38 28.57
CA ILE A 87 18.94 -10.50 27.10
C ILE A 87 19.27 -11.93 26.68
N TYR A 88 20.02 -12.67 27.50
CA TYR A 88 20.39 -14.05 27.21
C TYR A 88 19.23 -15.04 27.33
N SER A 89 18.12 -14.65 27.97
CA SER A 89 16.91 -15.46 28.03
C SER A 89 15.95 -15.22 26.86
N LEU A 90 16.27 -14.25 25.98
CA LEU A 90 15.51 -13.96 24.78
C LEU A 90 15.81 -14.96 23.66
N VAL A 91 14.74 -15.46 23.04
CA VAL A 91 14.76 -16.38 21.92
C VAL A 91 14.18 -15.66 20.70
N GLU A 92 14.92 -15.69 19.60
CA GLU A 92 14.47 -15.17 18.32
C GLU A 92 13.94 -16.31 17.44
N VAL A 93 12.79 -16.11 16.83
CA VAL A 93 12.25 -17.02 15.81
C VAL A 93 12.70 -16.54 14.43
N PRO A 94 13.38 -17.38 13.63
CA PRO A 94 13.79 -17.02 12.28
C PRO A 94 12.61 -16.53 11.42
N GLY A 95 12.84 -15.50 10.61
CA GLY A 95 11.82 -14.94 9.71
C GLY A 95 10.89 -13.89 10.33
N ARG A 96 10.95 -13.66 11.64
CA ARG A 96 10.20 -12.58 12.31
C ARG A 96 11.00 -11.29 12.48
N ARG A 97 12.30 -11.34 12.19
CA ARG A 97 13.18 -10.18 12.22
C ARG A 97 13.03 -9.35 10.96
N ARG A 98 12.65 -8.09 11.15
CA ARG A 98 12.57 -7.10 10.08
C ARG A 98 13.98 -6.73 9.58
N PHE A 99 14.13 -6.69 8.25
CA PHE A 99 15.31 -6.12 7.61
C PHE A 99 15.44 -4.63 7.93
N MET A 100 16.65 -4.21 8.30
CA MET A 100 16.97 -2.82 8.59
C MET A 100 18.35 -2.53 8.00
N THR A 101 18.49 -1.39 7.32
CA THR A 101 19.76 -0.99 6.72
C THR A 101 20.79 -0.71 7.81
N GLU A 102 22.07 -0.78 7.44
CA GLU A 102 23.16 -0.55 8.38
C GLU A 102 23.17 0.89 8.92
N GLU A 103 22.78 1.89 8.11
CA GLU A 103 22.67 3.27 8.60
C GLU A 103 21.61 3.39 9.71
N LYS A 104 20.42 2.80 9.49
CA LYS A 104 19.33 2.80 10.47
C LYS A 104 19.70 2.01 11.74
N LYS A 105 20.49 0.94 11.63
CA LYS A 105 21.02 0.20 12.79
C LYS A 105 21.96 1.07 13.61
N LEU A 106 22.85 1.81 12.97
CA LEU A 106 23.76 2.72 13.65
C LEU A 106 23.00 3.85 14.36
N GLU A 107 22.05 4.49 13.67
CA GLU A 107 21.19 5.52 14.28
C GLU A 107 20.41 4.99 15.49
N LEU A 108 19.83 3.79 15.37
CA LEU A 108 19.12 3.16 16.48
C LEU A 108 20.05 2.86 17.67
N ARG A 109 21.27 2.39 17.39
CA ARG A 109 22.26 2.09 18.44
C ARG A 109 22.68 3.34 19.19
N GLU A 110 22.99 4.42 18.47
CA GLU A 110 23.34 5.70 19.09
C GLU A 110 22.16 6.28 19.87
N ASN A 111 20.94 6.16 19.36
CA ASN A 111 19.74 6.58 20.08
C ASN A 111 19.56 5.82 21.41
N ILE A 112 19.72 4.49 21.38
CA ILE A 112 19.64 3.65 22.58
C ILE A 112 20.76 3.99 23.56
N ARG A 113 21.98 4.26 23.06
CA ARG A 113 23.12 4.67 23.89
C ARG A 113 22.87 6.00 24.60
N HIS A 114 22.27 6.98 23.93
CA HIS A 114 22.06 8.32 24.50
C HIS A 114 20.79 8.46 25.34
N ASN A 115 19.68 7.85 24.91
CA ASN A 115 18.37 8.06 25.53
C ASN A 115 17.85 6.82 26.27
N GLY A 116 18.61 5.72 26.26
CA GLY A 116 18.14 4.42 26.70
C GLY A 116 17.08 3.85 25.76
N LEU A 117 16.49 2.73 26.19
CA LEU A 117 15.40 2.10 25.47
C LEU A 117 14.07 2.76 25.84
N VAL A 118 13.63 3.73 25.03
CA VAL A 118 12.37 4.48 25.25
C VAL A 118 11.15 3.57 25.12
N GLN A 119 11.08 2.75 24.07
CA GLN A 119 9.99 1.80 23.88
C GLN A 119 10.43 0.40 24.32
N PRO A 120 9.67 -0.31 25.15
CA PRO A 120 9.99 -1.68 25.55
C PRO A 120 9.76 -2.67 24.39
N ILE A 121 10.49 -3.78 24.39
CA ILE A 121 10.25 -4.89 23.45
C ILE A 121 9.00 -5.67 23.89
N VAL A 122 8.37 -6.44 22.99
CA VAL A 122 7.22 -7.29 23.35
C VAL A 122 7.68 -8.73 23.28
N VAL A 123 7.47 -9.47 24.37
CA VAL A 123 7.90 -10.85 24.49
C VAL A 123 6.79 -11.73 25.05
N ARG A 124 6.80 -13.02 24.71
CA ARG A 124 5.95 -14.02 25.35
C ARG A 124 6.78 -15.00 26.18
N PRO A 125 6.28 -15.46 27.33
CA PRO A 125 6.97 -16.48 28.11
C PRO A 125 6.90 -17.85 27.41
N LEU A 126 8.04 -18.54 27.31
CA LEU A 126 8.13 -19.92 26.79
C LEU A 126 8.21 -20.97 27.92
N GLY A 127 8.22 -20.52 29.17
CA GLY A 127 8.57 -21.36 30.33
C GLY A 127 10.09 -21.46 30.52
N ASN A 128 10.51 -22.04 31.66
CA ASN A 128 11.93 -22.21 32.03
C ASN A 128 12.76 -20.90 32.02
N GLY A 129 12.12 -19.78 32.34
CA GLY A 129 12.76 -18.46 32.36
C GLY A 129 13.14 -17.90 30.98
N LYS A 130 12.69 -18.52 29.88
CA LYS A 130 12.94 -18.04 28.51
C LYS A 130 11.75 -17.23 27.98
N PHE A 131 12.07 -16.28 27.12
CA PHE A 131 11.11 -15.39 26.49
C PHE A 131 11.33 -15.35 24.99
N GLU A 132 10.26 -15.46 24.20
CA GLU A 132 10.32 -15.27 22.76
C GLU A 132 10.04 -13.82 22.39
N ILE A 133 10.84 -13.27 21.50
CA ILE A 133 10.63 -11.91 20.98
C ILE A 133 9.49 -11.92 19.96
N LEU A 134 8.38 -11.24 20.30
CA LEU A 134 7.29 -10.99 19.36
C LEU A 134 7.55 -9.72 18.53
N SER A 135 8.06 -8.67 19.18
CA SER A 135 8.39 -7.40 18.53
C SER A 135 9.59 -6.73 19.18
N GLY A 136 10.39 -6.04 18.37
CA GLY A 136 11.58 -5.34 18.84
C GLY A 136 12.91 -6.07 18.61
N HIS A 137 12.95 -7.07 17.71
CA HIS A 137 14.16 -7.82 17.34
C HIS A 137 15.40 -6.93 17.06
N ASN A 138 15.22 -5.81 16.36
CA ASN A 138 16.36 -4.91 16.09
C ASN A 138 16.81 -4.14 17.34
N ARG A 139 15.89 -3.85 18.27
CA ARG A 139 16.22 -3.21 19.56
C ARG A 139 16.96 -4.18 20.46
N SER A 140 16.51 -5.43 20.60
CA SER A 140 17.22 -6.47 21.37
C SER A 140 18.63 -6.70 20.83
N ASP A 141 18.79 -6.75 19.51
CA ASP A 141 20.10 -6.92 18.87
C ASP A 141 21.05 -5.73 19.12
N GLN A 142 20.54 -4.48 19.05
CA GLN A 142 21.37 -3.31 19.34
C GLN A 142 21.74 -3.19 20.82
N VAL A 143 20.81 -3.49 21.72
CA VAL A 143 21.06 -3.55 23.17
C VAL A 143 22.12 -4.62 23.48
N LYS A 144 22.03 -5.80 22.84
CA LYS A 144 23.05 -6.86 22.93
C LYS A 144 24.40 -6.40 22.38
N ALA A 145 24.42 -5.69 21.26
CA ALA A 145 25.65 -5.13 20.67
C ALA A 145 26.29 -4.04 21.54
N LEU A 146 25.50 -3.35 22.38
CA LEU A 146 25.97 -2.38 23.37
C LEU A 146 26.48 -3.04 24.67
N GLY A 147 26.38 -4.36 24.80
CA GLY A 147 26.84 -5.10 25.99
C GLY A 147 25.95 -4.93 27.22
N GLN A 148 24.71 -4.46 27.05
CA GLN A 148 23.75 -4.40 28.15
C GLN A 148 23.31 -5.81 28.54
N GLU A 149 23.03 -6.06 29.82
CA GLU A 149 22.63 -7.39 30.34
C GLU A 149 21.11 -7.58 30.37
N ARG A 150 20.36 -6.47 30.48
CA ARG A 150 18.91 -6.46 30.62
C ARG A 150 18.27 -5.50 29.61
N ILE A 151 17.03 -5.79 29.25
CA ILE A 151 16.23 -4.97 28.35
C ILE A 151 14.79 -4.85 28.86
N ARG A 152 14.18 -3.67 28.72
CA ARG A 152 12.77 -3.47 29.08
C ARG A 152 11.87 -4.21 28.10
N ALA A 153 11.02 -5.09 28.62
CA ALA A 153 10.11 -5.92 27.87
C ALA A 153 8.71 -5.96 28.49
N VAL A 154 7.68 -6.00 27.64
CA VAL A 154 6.29 -6.24 28.04
C VAL A 154 5.95 -7.69 27.79
N LEU A 155 5.44 -8.36 28.81
CA LEU A 155 4.94 -9.73 28.71
C LEU A 155 3.56 -9.73 28.04
N LYS A 156 3.44 -10.51 26.96
CA LYS A 156 2.17 -10.79 26.30
C LYS A 156 1.97 -12.30 26.25
N GLU A 157 0.89 -12.78 26.87
CA GLU A 157 0.45 -14.15 26.69
C GLU A 157 -0.13 -14.29 25.27
N ALA A 158 0.45 -15.21 24.50
CA ALA A 158 0.04 -15.49 23.12
C ALA A 158 0.42 -16.94 22.78
N SER A 159 -0.52 -17.69 22.24
CA SER A 159 -0.28 -18.98 21.60
C SER A 159 0.70 -18.85 20.42
N ASP A 160 1.23 -19.98 19.93
CA ASP A 160 2.16 -19.99 18.79
C ASP A 160 1.54 -19.35 17.54
N GLU A 161 0.27 -19.63 17.30
CA GLU A 161 -0.50 -19.10 16.19
C GLU A 161 -0.76 -17.59 16.33
N GLU A 162 -1.14 -17.12 17.52
CA GLU A 162 -1.32 -15.69 17.78
C GLU A 162 -0.01 -14.90 17.70
N ALA A 163 1.09 -15.49 18.17
CA ALA A 163 2.43 -14.92 18.08
C ALA A 163 2.89 -14.79 16.62
N GLU A 164 2.65 -15.83 15.82
CA GLU A 164 2.96 -15.82 14.39
C GLU A 164 2.11 -14.80 13.64
N GLY A 165 0.80 -14.77 13.90
CA GLY A 165 -0.12 -13.80 13.31
C GLY A 165 0.25 -12.36 13.68
N ALA A 166 0.55 -12.08 14.95
CA ALA A 166 0.96 -10.75 15.39
C ALA A 166 2.26 -10.29 14.71
N ALA A 167 3.24 -11.18 14.57
CA ALA A 167 4.48 -10.87 13.86
C ALA A 167 4.25 -10.65 12.37
N PHE A 168 3.38 -11.44 11.73
CA PHE A 168 2.99 -11.27 10.34
C PHE A 168 2.37 -9.89 10.10
N TRP A 169 1.36 -9.51 10.90
CA TRP A 169 0.70 -8.22 10.77
C TRP A 169 1.63 -7.05 11.07
N ALA A 170 2.44 -7.13 12.12
CA ALA A 170 3.38 -6.06 12.45
C ALA A 170 4.40 -5.80 11.32
N ASN A 171 4.81 -6.86 10.62
CA ASN A 171 5.69 -6.73 9.45
C ASN A 171 4.93 -6.21 8.22
N LEU A 172 3.72 -6.71 7.96
CA LEU A 172 2.94 -6.34 6.78
C LEU A 172 2.38 -4.92 6.83
N LEU A 173 2.00 -4.43 8.01
CA LEU A 173 1.32 -3.15 8.20
C LEU A 173 2.28 -1.98 8.42
N GLN A 174 3.51 -2.15 7.98
CA GLN A 174 4.52 -1.13 8.13
C GLN A 174 4.21 0.12 7.31
N SER A 175 4.58 1.28 7.87
CA SER A 175 4.33 2.57 7.22
C SER A 175 5.25 2.87 6.03
N ASP A 176 6.39 2.17 5.91
CA ASP A 176 7.31 2.32 4.78
C ASP A 176 7.02 1.33 3.64
N LEU A 177 6.25 0.26 3.90
CA LEU A 177 5.81 -0.66 2.87
C LEU A 177 4.82 0.04 1.95
N THR A 178 5.06 -0.12 0.65
CA THR A 178 4.17 0.42 -0.37
C THR A 178 2.88 -0.40 -0.43
N ASP A 179 1.84 0.19 -1.02
CA ASP A 179 0.56 -0.51 -1.19
C ASP A 179 0.72 -1.81 -2.02
N TYR A 180 1.64 -1.83 -2.99
CA TYR A 180 1.95 -3.05 -3.73
C TYR A 180 2.60 -4.14 -2.87
N GLU A 181 3.54 -3.76 -1.99
CA GLU A 181 4.16 -4.72 -1.06
C GLU A 181 3.16 -5.27 -0.04
N LYS A 182 2.26 -4.40 0.45
CA LYS A 182 1.14 -4.82 1.31
C LYS A 182 0.24 -5.80 0.59
N TYR A 183 -0.15 -5.51 -0.65
CA TYR A 183 -0.89 -6.44 -1.50
C TYR A 183 -0.20 -7.81 -1.58
N ARG A 184 1.12 -7.86 -1.82
CA ARG A 184 1.86 -9.12 -1.90
C ARG A 184 1.78 -9.94 -0.62
N GLY A 185 1.84 -9.30 0.55
CA GLY A 185 1.67 -9.99 1.82
C GLY A 185 0.24 -10.48 2.06
N PHE A 186 -0.78 -9.68 1.73
CA PHE A 186 -2.18 -10.12 1.77
C PHE A 186 -2.44 -11.29 0.80
N LYS A 187 -1.85 -11.27 -0.40
CA LYS A 187 -1.92 -12.36 -1.38
C LYS A 187 -1.29 -13.64 -0.83
N GLN A 188 -0.11 -13.55 -0.24
CA GLN A 188 0.56 -14.69 0.38
C GLN A 188 -0.26 -15.29 1.53
N MET A 189 -0.96 -14.46 2.30
CA MET A 189 -1.87 -14.93 3.34
C MET A 189 -3.09 -15.67 2.74
N GLN A 190 -3.69 -15.15 1.67
CA GLN A 190 -4.77 -15.85 0.96
C GLN A 190 -4.32 -17.21 0.41
N GLU A 191 -3.07 -17.32 -0.05
CA GLU A 191 -2.50 -18.59 -0.52
C GLU A 191 -2.35 -19.61 0.61
N ARG A 192 -1.94 -19.17 1.81
CA ARG A 192 -1.81 -20.03 3.00
C ARG A 192 -3.16 -20.38 3.61
N HIS A 193 -4.13 -19.47 3.54
CA HIS A 193 -5.47 -19.62 4.08
C HIS A 193 -6.52 -19.40 2.99
N PRO A 194 -6.76 -20.38 2.09
CA PRO A 194 -7.64 -20.20 0.93
C PRO A 194 -9.09 -19.83 1.23
N LYS A 195 -9.54 -20.03 2.48
CA LYS A 195 -10.89 -19.74 2.93
C LYS A 195 -11.03 -18.39 3.64
N ILE A 196 -9.95 -17.64 3.83
CA ILE A 196 -9.99 -16.37 4.55
C ILE A 196 -10.77 -15.32 3.75
N THR A 197 -11.75 -14.71 4.40
CA THR A 197 -12.60 -13.66 3.82
C THR A 197 -11.99 -12.28 4.02
N GLN A 198 -12.43 -11.29 3.23
CA GLN A 198 -11.98 -9.88 3.43
C GLN A 198 -12.42 -9.32 4.78
N ALA A 199 -13.57 -9.73 5.29
CA ALA A 199 -14.04 -9.38 6.63
C ALA A 199 -13.10 -9.92 7.72
N GLU A 200 -12.72 -11.20 7.65
CA GLU A 200 -11.76 -11.79 8.60
C GLU A 200 -10.38 -11.12 8.50
N MET A 201 -9.91 -10.82 7.29
CA MET A 201 -8.67 -10.06 7.09
C MET A 201 -8.75 -8.66 7.69
N SER A 202 -9.91 -7.99 7.57
CA SER A 202 -10.16 -6.67 8.15
C SER A 202 -10.12 -6.73 9.67
N GLU A 203 -10.79 -7.71 10.27
CA GLU A 203 -10.82 -7.89 11.72
C GLU A 203 -9.43 -8.20 12.28
N GLN A 204 -8.67 -9.09 11.65
CA GLN A 204 -7.33 -9.48 12.11
C GLN A 204 -6.28 -8.39 11.92
N SER A 205 -6.35 -7.65 10.81
CA SER A 205 -5.37 -6.59 10.50
C SER A 205 -5.71 -5.23 11.11
N GLY A 206 -6.97 -5.00 11.47
CA GLY A 206 -7.47 -3.69 11.89
C GLY A 206 -7.57 -2.67 10.75
N ILE A 207 -7.39 -3.09 9.49
CA ILE A 207 -7.62 -2.23 8.32
C ILE A 207 -9.07 -2.39 7.84
N SER A 208 -9.68 -1.34 7.30
CA SER A 208 -11.01 -1.43 6.71
C SER A 208 -11.07 -2.39 5.51
N GLU A 209 -12.17 -3.13 5.38
CA GLU A 209 -12.43 -4.00 4.22
C GLU A 209 -12.28 -3.26 2.88
N THR A 210 -12.61 -1.96 2.85
CA THR A 210 -12.45 -1.13 1.65
C THR A 210 -10.98 -1.03 1.22
N VAL A 211 -10.07 -0.77 2.15
CA VAL A 211 -8.64 -0.66 1.83
C VAL A 211 -8.08 -2.03 1.43
N ILE A 212 -8.49 -3.10 2.12
CA ILE A 212 -8.11 -4.49 1.76
C ILE A 212 -8.58 -4.81 0.33
N SER A 213 -9.81 -4.46 -0.03
CA SER A 213 -10.33 -4.62 -1.39
C SER A 213 -9.47 -3.87 -2.42
N TYR A 214 -8.97 -2.68 -2.09
CA TYR A 214 -8.14 -1.89 -3.01
C TYR A 214 -6.75 -2.52 -3.16
N LEU A 215 -6.16 -3.01 -2.08
CA LEU A 215 -4.90 -3.75 -2.12
C LEU A 215 -5.05 -5.04 -2.93
N LEU A 216 -6.13 -5.80 -2.74
CA LEU A 216 -6.34 -7.05 -3.49
C LEU A 216 -6.65 -6.81 -4.98
N SER A 217 -7.14 -5.63 -5.35
CA SER A 217 -7.42 -5.31 -6.76
C SER A 217 -6.17 -5.28 -7.66
N PHE A 218 -4.97 -5.18 -7.09
CA PHE A 218 -3.73 -5.29 -7.86
C PHE A 218 -3.62 -6.63 -8.58
N ASP A 219 -4.27 -7.68 -8.08
CA ASP A 219 -4.31 -9.01 -8.70
C ASP A 219 -4.93 -9.01 -10.11
N ASP A 220 -5.79 -8.05 -10.38
CA ASP A 220 -6.49 -7.91 -11.66
C ASP A 220 -5.70 -7.07 -12.67
N LEU A 221 -4.51 -6.59 -12.31
CA LEU A 221 -3.65 -5.84 -13.22
C LEU A 221 -2.97 -6.80 -14.21
N PRO A 222 -2.70 -6.34 -15.45
CA PRO A 222 -1.95 -7.13 -16.43
C PRO A 222 -0.55 -7.50 -15.91
N HIS A 223 -0.04 -8.66 -16.35
CA HIS A 223 1.25 -9.18 -15.90
C HIS A 223 2.42 -8.20 -16.15
N GLU A 224 2.37 -7.45 -17.25
CA GLU A 224 3.35 -6.42 -17.58
C GLU A 224 3.37 -5.30 -16.54
N VAL A 225 2.19 -4.90 -16.05
CA VAL A 225 2.07 -3.90 -14.98
C VAL A 225 2.62 -4.45 -13.67
N LEU A 226 2.27 -5.69 -13.32
CA LEU A 226 2.79 -6.35 -12.11
C LEU A 226 4.32 -6.47 -12.13
N SER A 227 4.90 -6.70 -13.31
CA SER A 227 6.36 -6.75 -13.48
C SER A 227 6.99 -5.38 -13.21
N ILE A 228 6.42 -4.30 -13.76
CA ILE A 228 6.87 -2.93 -13.48
C ILE A 228 6.76 -2.60 -11.98
N LEU A 229 5.66 -2.98 -11.34
CA LEU A 229 5.46 -2.74 -9.90
C LEU A 229 6.39 -3.59 -9.02
N SER A 230 6.84 -4.75 -9.49
CA SER A 230 7.84 -5.54 -8.79
C SER A 230 9.21 -4.84 -8.78
N GLU A 231 9.55 -4.10 -9.84
CA GLU A 231 10.77 -3.29 -9.92
C GLU A 231 10.61 -1.94 -9.20
N GLN A 232 9.42 -1.35 -9.24
CA GLN A 232 9.10 -0.06 -8.64
C GLN A 232 7.83 -0.16 -7.76
N PRO A 233 7.93 -0.72 -6.54
CA PRO A 233 6.75 -0.99 -5.70
C PRO A 233 5.97 0.26 -5.28
N GLY A 234 6.61 1.43 -5.27
CA GLY A 234 6.00 2.71 -4.89
C GLY A 234 5.33 3.46 -6.04
N LEU A 235 5.30 2.89 -7.26
CA LEU A 235 4.86 3.60 -8.45
C LEU A 235 3.38 3.99 -8.41
N ILE A 236 2.51 3.12 -7.89
CA ILE A 236 1.07 3.35 -7.76
C ILE A 236 0.57 3.04 -6.35
N GLY A 237 -0.32 3.89 -5.82
CA GLY A 237 -1.05 3.62 -4.58
C GLY A 237 -2.31 2.78 -4.81
N ALA A 238 -2.92 2.32 -3.71
CA ALA A 238 -4.06 1.40 -3.73
C ALA A 238 -5.28 1.93 -4.51
N THR A 239 -5.59 3.22 -4.40
CA THR A 239 -6.71 3.85 -5.13
C THR A 239 -6.49 3.85 -6.65
N ALA A 240 -5.27 4.18 -7.08
CA ALA A 240 -4.89 4.15 -8.49
C ALA A 240 -4.87 2.70 -9.01
N GLY A 241 -4.31 1.77 -8.23
CA GLY A 241 -4.33 0.34 -8.49
C GLY A 241 -5.74 -0.18 -8.76
N LYS A 242 -6.69 0.09 -7.85
CA LYS A 242 -8.11 -0.28 -8.01
C LYS A 242 -8.74 0.25 -9.30
N THR A 243 -8.47 1.50 -9.63
CA THR A 243 -9.06 2.13 -10.81
C THR A 243 -8.50 1.52 -12.09
N LEU A 244 -7.18 1.33 -12.16
CA LEU A 244 -6.50 0.72 -13.30
C LEU A 244 -6.89 -0.76 -13.47
N ALA A 245 -7.00 -1.51 -12.37
CA ALA A 245 -7.49 -2.89 -12.34
C ALA A 245 -8.91 -3.01 -12.92
N GLY A 246 -9.82 -2.12 -12.50
CA GLY A 246 -11.17 -2.06 -13.05
C GLY A 246 -11.20 -1.78 -14.55
N LEU A 247 -10.33 -0.89 -15.04
CA LEU A 247 -10.19 -0.60 -16.47
C LEU A 247 -9.63 -1.80 -17.26
N ALA A 248 -8.63 -2.49 -16.71
CA ALA A 248 -8.06 -3.70 -17.31
C ALA A 248 -9.11 -4.80 -17.46
N LYS A 249 -9.88 -5.09 -16.39
CA LYS A 249 -11.04 -6.01 -16.43
C LYS A 249 -12.11 -5.57 -17.44
N GLY A 250 -12.31 -4.27 -17.62
CA GLY A 250 -13.20 -3.69 -18.62
C GLY A 250 -12.71 -3.79 -20.07
N GLY A 251 -11.66 -4.57 -20.34
CA GLY A 251 -11.12 -4.80 -21.69
C GLY A 251 -10.09 -3.77 -22.14
N ARG A 252 -9.56 -2.94 -21.23
CA ARG A 252 -8.64 -1.84 -21.53
C ARG A 252 -7.21 -2.09 -21.02
N ALA A 253 -6.83 -3.36 -21.03
CA ALA A 253 -5.52 -3.79 -20.52
C ALA A 253 -4.37 -3.10 -21.26
N ALA A 254 -4.47 -2.94 -22.58
CA ALA A 254 -3.43 -2.31 -23.39
C ALA A 254 -3.20 -0.84 -23.03
N GLU A 255 -4.28 -0.08 -22.80
CA GLU A 255 -4.20 1.32 -22.39
C GLU A 255 -3.64 1.46 -20.98
N VAL A 256 -4.00 0.55 -20.06
CA VAL A 256 -3.45 0.50 -18.71
C VAL A 256 -1.96 0.23 -18.73
N ILE A 257 -1.49 -0.76 -19.52
CA ILE A 257 -0.06 -1.05 -19.68
C ILE A 257 0.68 0.18 -20.23
N ALA A 258 0.15 0.82 -21.26
CA ALA A 258 0.76 2.01 -21.86
C ALA A 258 0.83 3.19 -20.87
N ALA A 259 -0.23 3.41 -20.10
CA ALA A 259 -0.27 4.47 -19.09
C ALA A 259 0.74 4.22 -17.96
N VAL A 260 0.79 3.00 -17.42
CA VAL A 260 1.73 2.64 -16.36
C VAL A 260 3.18 2.68 -16.87
N GLY A 261 3.43 2.28 -18.12
CA GLY A 261 4.76 2.39 -18.73
C GLY A 261 5.23 3.84 -18.85
N GLN A 262 4.33 4.79 -19.17
CA GLN A 262 4.66 6.22 -19.19
C GLN A 262 4.89 6.78 -17.78
N LEU A 263 4.15 6.29 -16.78
CA LEU A 263 4.32 6.64 -15.38
C LEU A 263 5.69 6.16 -14.85
N ALA A 264 6.06 4.90 -15.14
CA ALA A 264 7.37 4.33 -14.79
C ALA A 264 8.54 5.09 -15.42
N ALA A 265 8.34 5.61 -16.63
CA ALA A 265 9.31 6.48 -17.31
C ALA A 265 9.35 7.93 -16.77
N GLY A 266 8.56 8.26 -15.74
CA GLY A 266 8.49 9.60 -15.13
C GLY A 266 7.89 10.68 -16.03
N LYS A 267 7.18 10.30 -17.09
CA LYS A 267 6.62 11.26 -18.08
C LYS A 267 5.30 11.88 -17.62
N ILE A 268 4.56 11.16 -16.78
CA ILE A 268 3.23 11.54 -16.31
C ILE A 268 3.11 11.22 -14.81
N ASP A 269 2.16 11.88 -14.13
CA ASP A 269 1.81 11.56 -12.75
C ASP A 269 0.74 10.45 -12.66
N GLN A 270 0.47 9.95 -11.45
CA GLN A 270 -0.52 8.89 -11.22
C GLN A 270 -1.93 9.28 -11.67
N THR A 271 -2.32 10.54 -11.49
CA THR A 271 -3.66 11.03 -11.87
C THR A 271 -3.83 11.08 -13.38
N GLN A 272 -2.78 11.51 -14.08
CA GLN A 272 -2.70 11.54 -15.53
C GLN A 272 -2.67 10.12 -16.11
N ALA A 273 -1.97 9.19 -15.47
CA ALA A 273 -1.97 7.77 -15.87
C ALA A 273 -3.39 7.19 -15.84
N VAL A 274 -4.15 7.42 -14.77
CA VAL A 274 -5.55 6.98 -14.66
C VAL A 274 -6.44 7.66 -15.70
N LYS A 275 -6.25 8.96 -15.96
CA LYS A 275 -6.99 9.69 -17.01
C LYS A 275 -6.69 9.16 -18.41
N LEU A 276 -5.43 8.87 -18.71
CA LEU A 276 -5.00 8.35 -20.00
C LEU A 276 -5.54 6.93 -20.21
N ALA A 277 -5.45 6.08 -19.18
CA ALA A 277 -6.02 4.75 -19.19
C ALA A 277 -7.56 4.73 -19.26
N SER A 278 -8.24 5.83 -18.89
CA SER A 278 -9.71 5.96 -18.95
C SER A 278 -10.21 6.71 -20.19
N ALA A 279 -9.34 7.35 -20.98
CA ALA A 279 -9.74 8.06 -22.20
C ALA A 279 -10.19 7.08 -23.31
N LYS A 280 -11.45 7.17 -23.75
CA LYS A 280 -12.04 6.25 -24.76
C LYS A 280 -11.16 6.21 -26.01
N PRO A 281 -10.80 5.03 -26.57
CA PRO A 281 -9.97 5.00 -27.77
C PRO A 281 -10.69 5.76 -28.90
N PRO A 282 -9.97 6.55 -29.71
CA PRO A 282 -10.56 7.13 -30.91
C PRO A 282 -11.06 5.97 -31.76
N LYS A 283 -12.38 5.96 -32.03
CA LYS A 283 -13.02 4.95 -32.87
C LYS A 283 -12.31 4.98 -34.23
N VAL A 284 -11.43 4.02 -34.47
CA VAL A 284 -10.78 3.87 -35.77
C VAL A 284 -11.90 3.52 -36.74
N ALA A 285 -12.37 4.53 -37.49
CA ALA A 285 -13.37 4.32 -38.52
C ALA A 285 -12.75 3.38 -39.55
N ALA A 286 -13.38 2.21 -39.76
CA ALA A 286 -12.97 1.29 -40.81
C ALA A 286 -12.84 2.06 -42.15
N PRO A 287 -11.81 1.78 -42.98
CA PRO A 287 -11.67 2.42 -44.27
C PRO A 287 -12.89 2.05 -45.13
N VAL A 288 -13.75 3.03 -45.39
CA VAL A 288 -14.89 2.88 -46.29
C VAL A 288 -14.42 3.23 -47.68
N ASP A 289 -14.55 2.29 -48.62
CA ASP A 289 -14.26 2.51 -50.04
C ASP A 289 -15.06 3.72 -50.54
N THR A 290 -14.35 4.82 -50.75
CA THR A 290 -14.89 6.10 -51.18
C THR A 290 -14.57 6.30 -52.65
N VAL A 291 -15.57 6.18 -53.52
CA VAL A 291 -15.40 6.41 -54.95
C VAL A 291 -15.74 7.87 -55.25
N LYS A 292 -14.76 8.64 -55.76
CA LYS A 292 -14.95 10.05 -56.14
C LYS A 292 -15.33 10.14 -57.61
N ILE A 293 -16.55 10.55 -57.91
CA ILE A 293 -17.04 10.78 -59.27
C ILE A 293 -16.72 12.23 -59.65
N LYS A 294 -15.92 12.43 -60.71
CA LYS A 294 -15.49 13.74 -61.19
C LYS A 294 -16.28 14.15 -62.44
N ARG A 295 -16.58 15.44 -62.56
CA ARG A 295 -17.10 16.07 -63.78
C ARG A 295 -16.10 17.16 -64.19
N GLY A 296 -15.27 16.87 -65.20
CA GLY A 296 -14.15 17.74 -65.57
C GLY A 296 -13.06 17.80 -64.48
N LYS A 297 -12.63 19.00 -64.10
CA LYS A 297 -11.64 19.22 -63.03
C LYS A 297 -12.23 19.19 -61.61
N ALA A 298 -13.55 19.18 -61.46
CA ALA A 298 -14.23 19.22 -60.15
C ALA A 298 -14.74 17.83 -59.73
N VAL A 299 -14.62 17.52 -58.43
CA VAL A 299 -15.31 16.37 -57.81
C VAL A 299 -16.79 16.71 -57.73
N TYR A 300 -17.61 15.92 -58.41
CA TYR A 300 -19.05 16.11 -58.54
C TYR A 300 -19.79 15.45 -57.37
N CYS A 301 -19.47 14.20 -57.05
CA CYS A 301 -19.99 13.54 -55.85
C CYS A 301 -19.03 12.51 -55.27
N GLU A 302 -19.14 12.31 -53.95
CA GLU A 302 -18.52 11.18 -53.28
C GLU A 302 -19.56 10.08 -53.09
N LEU A 303 -19.25 8.90 -53.62
CA LEU A 303 -20.06 7.70 -53.46
C LEU A 303 -19.43 6.81 -52.38
N ARG A 304 -20.22 6.46 -51.38
CA ARG A 304 -19.87 5.50 -50.32
C ARG A 304 -20.86 4.36 -50.35
N ARG A 305 -20.36 3.13 -50.44
CA ARG A 305 -21.16 1.92 -50.28
C ARG A 305 -20.74 1.22 -48.99
N ALA A 306 -21.69 0.96 -48.11
CA ALA A 306 -21.49 0.13 -46.93
C ALA A 306 -22.62 -0.90 -46.87
N ALA A 307 -22.31 -2.16 -47.15
CA ALA A 307 -23.27 -3.26 -47.28
C ALA A 307 -24.46 -2.89 -48.19
N ASN A 308 -25.63 -2.63 -47.57
CA ASN A 308 -26.91 -2.35 -48.23
C ASN A 308 -27.22 -0.85 -48.35
N VAL A 309 -26.30 0.01 -47.89
CA VAL A 309 -26.48 1.47 -47.85
C VAL A 309 -25.58 2.12 -48.88
N LEU A 310 -26.19 2.81 -49.84
CA LEU A 310 -25.52 3.69 -50.80
C LEU A 310 -25.69 5.14 -50.32
N ARG A 311 -24.57 5.82 -50.01
CA ARG A 311 -24.57 7.24 -49.63
C ARG A 311 -23.84 8.05 -50.70
N LEU A 312 -24.57 8.99 -51.29
CA LEU A 312 -24.03 10.00 -52.20
C LEU A 312 -23.91 11.33 -51.45
N GLN A 313 -22.74 11.96 -51.53
CA GLN A 313 -22.50 13.29 -50.97
C GLN A 313 -22.19 14.27 -52.11
N PHE A 314 -23.07 15.27 -52.27
CA PHE A 314 -22.94 16.35 -53.25
C PHE A 314 -22.47 17.63 -52.55
N LYS A 315 -21.85 18.54 -53.31
CA LYS A 315 -21.45 19.87 -52.79
C LYS A 315 -22.58 20.89 -52.81
N SER A 316 -23.59 20.69 -53.65
CA SER A 316 -24.74 21.58 -53.83
C SER A 316 -26.05 20.86 -53.56
N ASP A 317 -26.97 21.53 -52.87
CA ASP A 317 -28.32 21.02 -52.57
C ASP A 317 -29.17 20.87 -53.84
N GLU A 318 -28.99 21.76 -54.82
CA GLU A 318 -29.72 21.71 -56.10
C GLU A 318 -29.34 20.47 -56.92
N GLU A 319 -28.05 20.11 -56.92
CA GLU A 319 -27.55 18.92 -57.60
C GLU A 319 -28.04 17.64 -56.89
N ALA A 320 -28.10 17.66 -55.56
CA ALA A 320 -28.61 16.55 -54.77
C ALA A 320 -30.09 16.26 -55.09
N LYS A 321 -30.95 17.29 -55.16
CA LYS A 321 -32.38 17.13 -55.50
C LYS A 321 -32.58 16.62 -56.93
N ARG A 322 -31.80 17.13 -57.89
CA ARG A 322 -31.88 16.68 -59.29
C ARG A 322 -31.49 15.21 -59.44
N VAL A 323 -30.40 14.80 -58.78
CA VAL A 323 -29.93 13.42 -58.84
C VAL A 323 -30.85 12.49 -58.05
N GLN A 324 -31.41 12.94 -56.93
CA GLN A 324 -32.44 12.19 -56.19
C GLN A 324 -33.65 11.88 -57.08
N ALA A 325 -34.20 12.88 -57.78
CA ALA A 325 -35.34 12.67 -58.67
C ALA A 325 -35.01 11.72 -59.84
N ALA A 326 -33.79 11.79 -60.38
CA ALA A 326 -33.34 10.88 -61.43
C ALA A 326 -33.16 9.44 -60.91
N ILE A 327 -32.54 9.25 -59.75
CA ILE A 327 -32.36 7.94 -59.11
C ILE A 327 -33.72 7.35 -58.75
N GLN A 328 -34.64 8.14 -58.19
CA GLN A 328 -35.99 7.71 -57.87
C GLN A 328 -36.71 7.16 -59.11
N LYS A 329 -36.66 7.88 -60.23
CA LYS A 329 -37.27 7.42 -61.48
C LYS A 329 -36.66 6.12 -62.01
N ILE A 330 -35.34 5.94 -61.86
CA ILE A 330 -34.66 4.70 -62.26
C ILE A 330 -35.08 3.54 -61.36
N LEU A 331 -35.08 3.74 -60.04
CA LEU A 331 -35.48 2.71 -59.07
C LEU A 331 -36.95 2.32 -59.23
N GLU A 332 -37.84 3.27 -59.51
CA GLU A 332 -39.25 3.01 -59.81
C GLU A 332 -39.39 2.18 -61.09
N ALA A 333 -38.64 2.51 -62.15
CA ALA A 333 -38.65 1.73 -63.39
C ALA A 333 -38.06 0.32 -63.20
N GLU A 334 -37.00 0.17 -62.42
CA GLU A 334 -36.34 -1.11 -62.13
C GLU A 334 -37.21 -1.99 -61.21
N SER A 335 -37.99 -1.39 -60.31
CA SER A 335 -39.00 -2.09 -59.50
C SER A 335 -40.25 -2.52 -60.28
N ALA A 336 -40.49 -1.91 -61.45
CA ALA A 336 -41.66 -2.20 -62.30
C ALA A 336 -41.41 -3.31 -63.33
N VAL A 337 -40.16 -3.75 -63.51
CA VAL A 337 -39.84 -4.94 -64.29
C VAL A 337 -40.08 -6.16 -63.39
N PRO A 338 -41.05 -7.05 -63.69
CA PRO A 338 -41.21 -8.27 -62.90
C PRO A 338 -39.93 -9.08 -63.02
N ALA A 339 -39.45 -9.59 -61.89
CA ALA A 339 -38.30 -10.48 -61.82
C ALA A 339 -38.51 -11.65 -62.81
N SER A 340 -37.79 -11.63 -63.93
CA SER A 340 -37.60 -12.82 -64.74
C SER A 340 -36.67 -13.74 -63.95
N GLU A 341 -37.18 -14.91 -63.59
CA GLU A 341 -36.47 -16.01 -62.92
C GLU A 341 -35.11 -16.34 -63.54
#